data_AF-A0AAV2BL09-F1
#
_entry.id   AF-A0AAV2BL09-F1
#
_cell.length_a   1.000
_cell.length_b   1.000
_cell.length_c   1.000
_cell.angle_alpha   90.00
_cell.angle_beta   90.00
_cell.angle_gamma   90.00
#
_symmetry.space_group_name_H-M   'P 1'
#
loop_
_entity.id
_entity.type
_entity.pdbx_description
1 polymer ?
#
loop_
_entity_poly.entity_id
_entity_poly.type
_entity_poly.pdbx_seq_one_letter_code
_entity_poly.pdbx_strand_id
1 'polypeptide(L)'
;MAMKEVIRFLNKPFIISILASIFLAYLYPEVGAKGGILKPEITVKYGAIFMIFFISGISLQSKAAAVFNSALGSFLGIFITPALLYLFFNGSGDVPIWSAIFQLSLTVVFPVLVGQITRIAIGHRLLRHKKLLSVIGSFLLLLIIYTTFCDTFSNHEEAFTLSTVIITTLTVVLLQFLFLVLAFYVSTSFLHFSAEDVIAILYCSTHKSLTLGFPMLKVLYANEARFIFISFPLLVYHPMQILIGSFIVPLLQKWMQNKTK
;
A
#
# COMPACT_ATOMS: atom_id res chain seq x y z
N MET A 1 0.68 -17.19 -23.39
CA MET A 1 -0.28 -16.54 -22.46
C MET A 1 0.45 -15.64 -21.45
N ALA A 2 1.45 -16.13 -20.72
CA ALA A 2 2.22 -15.37 -19.73
C ALA A 2 2.85 -14.06 -20.26
N MET A 3 3.53 -14.09 -21.42
CA MET A 3 4.19 -12.88 -21.97
C MET A 3 3.21 -11.74 -22.30
N LYS A 4 1.98 -12.06 -22.74
CA LYS A 4 0.94 -11.05 -22.99
C LYS A 4 0.45 -10.39 -21.70
N GLU A 5 0.33 -11.16 -20.61
CA GLU A 5 -0.04 -10.62 -19.30
C GLU A 5 1.08 -9.76 -18.70
N VAL A 6 2.34 -10.15 -18.88
CA VAL A 6 3.50 -9.34 -18.43
C VAL A 6 3.55 -8.01 -19.18
N ILE A 7 3.36 -8.01 -20.51
CA ILE A 7 3.32 -6.76 -21.30
C ILE A 7 2.13 -5.88 -20.88
N ARG A 8 0.94 -6.47 -20.69
CA ARG A 8 -0.24 -5.75 -20.20
C ARG A 8 -0.01 -5.15 -18.82
N PHE A 9 0.73 -5.86 -17.96
CA PHE A 9 1.12 -5.41 -16.64
C PHE A 9 2.08 -4.22 -16.69
N LEU A 10 3.17 -4.32 -17.46
CA LEU A 10 4.15 -3.23 -17.61
C LEU A 10 3.51 -1.96 -18.20
N ASN A 11 2.51 -2.12 -19.07
CA ASN A 11 1.77 -1.00 -19.65
C ASN A 11 0.74 -0.35 -18.71
N LYS A 12 0.63 -0.77 -17.44
CA LYS A 12 -0.24 -0.08 -16.49
C LYS A 12 0.37 1.30 -16.15
N PRO A 13 -0.42 2.39 -16.22
CA PRO A 13 0.09 3.75 -16.05
C PRO A 13 0.78 3.94 -14.70
N PHE A 14 0.25 3.30 -13.65
CA PHE A 14 0.81 3.39 -12.31
C PHE A 14 2.24 2.81 -12.19
N ILE A 15 2.53 1.69 -12.87
CA ILE A 15 3.86 1.05 -12.83
C ILE A 15 4.88 1.88 -13.58
N ILE A 16 4.47 2.40 -14.75
CA ILE A 16 5.28 3.34 -15.52
C ILE A 16 5.62 4.56 -14.67
N SER A 17 4.64 5.10 -13.92
CA SER A 17 4.87 6.24 -13.03
C SER A 17 5.83 5.94 -11.88
N ILE A 18 5.80 4.73 -11.30
CA ILE A 18 6.79 4.33 -10.27
C ILE A 18 8.20 4.27 -10.87
N LEU A 19 8.36 3.60 -12.01
CA LEU A 19 9.67 3.48 -12.67
C LEU A 19 10.21 4.87 -13.08
N ALA A 20 9.35 5.73 -13.63
CA ALA A 20 9.69 7.10 -13.95
C ALA A 20 10.09 7.91 -12.71
N SER A 21 9.38 7.74 -11.59
CA SER A 21 9.70 8.38 -10.30
C SER A 21 11.07 7.95 -9.78
N ILE A 22 11.40 6.66 -9.83
CA ILE A 22 12.72 6.15 -9.44
C ILE A 22 13.81 6.71 -10.35
N PHE A 23 13.59 6.72 -11.67
CA PHE A 23 14.54 7.25 -12.63
C PHE A 23 14.78 8.76 -12.44
N LEU A 24 13.72 9.54 -12.19
CA LEU A 24 13.82 10.95 -11.84
C LEU A 24 14.59 11.17 -10.54
N ALA A 25 14.37 10.33 -9.53
CA ALA A 25 15.09 10.41 -8.26
C ALA A 25 16.59 10.12 -8.43
N TYR A 26 16.94 9.22 -9.36
CA TYR A 26 18.33 8.94 -9.71
C TYR A 26 19.01 10.12 -10.43
N LEU A 27 18.30 10.81 -11.33
CA LEU A 27 18.84 11.95 -12.07
C LEU A 27 18.93 13.24 -11.23
N TYR A 28 17.92 13.50 -10.40
CA TYR A 28 17.80 14.75 -9.63
C TYR A 28 17.46 14.46 -8.16
N PRO A 29 18.38 13.83 -7.39
CA PRO A 29 18.14 13.47 -6.00
C PRO A 29 18.03 14.70 -5.09
N GLU A 30 18.76 15.78 -5.38
CA GLU A 30 18.78 17.01 -4.55
C GLU A 30 17.40 17.69 -4.39
N VAL A 31 16.49 17.48 -5.34
CA VAL A 31 15.15 18.07 -5.29
C VAL A 31 14.29 17.44 -4.20
N GLY A 32 14.39 16.11 -4.04
CA GLY A 32 13.53 15.32 -3.17
C GLY A 32 14.21 14.79 -1.91
N ALA A 33 15.51 15.03 -1.72
CA ALA A 33 16.25 14.61 -0.53
C ALA A 33 15.94 15.50 0.68
N LYS A 34 16.38 15.06 1.87
CA LYS A 34 16.29 15.89 3.08
C LYS A 34 17.04 17.20 2.89
N GLY A 35 16.42 18.31 3.28
CA GLY A 35 16.94 19.67 3.04
C GLY A 35 16.81 20.18 1.59
N GLY A 36 16.31 19.36 0.67
CA GLY A 36 16.09 19.72 -0.74
C GLY A 36 14.93 20.71 -0.95
N ILE A 37 14.69 21.08 -2.22
CA ILE A 37 13.68 22.08 -2.61
C ILE A 37 12.28 21.68 -2.12
N LEU A 38 11.94 20.38 -2.20
CA LEU A 38 10.64 19.88 -1.78
C LEU A 38 10.48 19.84 -0.26
N LYS A 39 11.54 19.97 0.53
CA LYS A 39 11.53 19.81 2.00
C LYS A 39 10.60 18.69 2.47
N PRO A 40 10.91 17.41 2.14
CA PRO A 40 10.04 16.26 2.43
C PRO A 40 9.67 16.14 3.92
N GLU A 41 10.53 16.67 4.81
CA GLU A 41 10.30 16.72 6.26
C GLU A 41 9.04 17.52 6.63
N ILE A 42 8.59 18.40 5.73
CA ILE A 42 7.39 19.20 5.89
C ILE A 42 6.32 18.73 4.88
N THR A 43 6.64 18.76 3.59
CA THR A 43 5.65 18.54 2.52
C THR A 43 5.12 17.11 2.52
N VAL A 44 5.98 16.11 2.70
CA VAL A 44 5.56 14.71 2.78
C VAL A 44 5.00 14.40 4.15
N LYS A 45 5.78 14.70 5.20
CA LYS A 45 5.46 14.32 6.59
C LYS A 45 4.08 14.83 7.04
N TYR A 46 3.76 16.08 6.74
CA TYR A 46 2.50 16.70 7.16
C TYR A 46 1.50 16.85 6.02
N GLY A 47 1.94 17.25 4.82
CA GLY A 47 1.03 17.54 3.70
C GLY A 47 0.51 16.29 2.99
N ALA A 48 1.42 15.54 2.35
CA ALA A 48 1.06 14.41 1.50
C ALA A 48 0.39 13.29 2.30
N ILE A 49 0.93 12.96 3.48
CA ILE A 49 0.39 11.91 4.35
C ILE A 49 -1.02 12.28 4.83
N PHE A 50 -1.24 13.52 5.30
CA PHE A 50 -2.56 13.99 5.70
C PHE A 50 -3.55 13.88 4.53
N MET A 51 -3.17 14.37 3.35
CA MET A 51 -4.05 14.38 2.17
C MET A 51 -4.41 12.96 1.70
N ILE A 52 -3.47 12.01 1.73
CA ILE A 52 -3.75 10.61 1.38
C ILE A 52 -4.80 10.02 2.33
N PHE A 53 -4.63 10.22 3.64
CA PHE A 53 -5.56 9.68 4.64
C PHE A 53 -6.90 10.41 4.64
N PHE A 54 -6.90 11.71 4.36
CA PHE A 54 -8.12 12.49 4.15
C PHE A 54 -8.91 12.00 2.93
N ILE A 55 -8.25 11.77 1.79
CA ILE A 55 -8.88 11.20 0.59
C ILE A 55 -9.39 9.79 0.86
N SER A 56 -8.67 8.99 1.65
CA SER A 56 -9.13 7.68 2.12
C SER A 56 -10.43 7.81 2.92
N GLY A 57 -10.49 8.75 3.87
CA GLY A 57 -11.68 9.14 4.62
C GLY A 57 -12.88 9.47 3.74
N ILE A 58 -12.68 10.29 2.70
CA ILE A 58 -13.76 10.65 1.76
C ILE A 58 -14.20 9.45 0.91
N SER A 59 -13.26 8.60 0.51
CA SER A 59 -13.51 7.49 -0.44
C SER A 59 -14.21 6.30 0.19
N LEU A 60 -14.28 6.26 1.52
CA LEU A 60 -14.56 5.08 2.33
C LEU A 60 -15.98 4.47 2.24
N GLN A 61 -16.82 4.73 1.24
CA GLN A 61 -18.19 4.17 1.04
C GLN A 61 -19.09 3.99 2.31
N SER A 62 -20.38 3.71 2.17
CA SER A 62 -21.29 3.53 3.32
C SER A 62 -22.12 2.24 3.20
N LYS A 63 -21.88 1.46 2.15
CA LYS A 63 -22.53 0.17 1.95
C LYS A 63 -21.91 -0.83 2.93
N ALA A 64 -22.72 -1.25 3.92
CA ALA A 64 -22.29 -2.03 5.08
C ALA A 64 -21.37 -3.21 4.73
N ALA A 65 -21.69 -3.99 3.69
CA ALA A 65 -20.93 -5.19 3.33
C ALA A 65 -19.51 -4.90 2.78
N ALA A 66 -19.34 -3.89 1.92
CA ALA A 66 -18.03 -3.53 1.35
C ALA A 66 -17.17 -2.72 2.33
N VAL A 67 -17.81 -1.93 3.20
CA VAL A 67 -17.16 -1.14 4.24
C VAL A 67 -16.64 -2.07 5.35
N PHE A 68 -17.42 -3.05 5.80
CA PHE A 68 -17.02 -3.89 6.93
C PHE A 68 -15.72 -4.65 6.65
N ASN A 69 -15.55 -5.25 5.47
CA ASN A 69 -14.36 -6.07 5.20
C ASN A 69 -13.11 -5.22 4.85
N SER A 70 -13.27 -4.19 4.02
CA SER A 70 -12.13 -3.39 3.54
C SER A 70 -11.76 -2.23 4.48
N ALA A 71 -12.76 -1.57 5.08
CA ALA A 71 -12.52 -0.45 5.99
C ALA A 71 -12.07 -0.91 7.38
N LEU A 72 -12.66 -1.98 7.94
CA LEU A 72 -12.18 -2.49 9.23
C LEU A 72 -10.77 -3.02 9.11
N GLY A 73 -10.40 -3.75 8.06
CA GLY A 73 -9.02 -4.21 7.88
C GLY A 73 -8.02 -3.05 7.81
N SER A 74 -8.39 -1.96 7.13
CA SER A 74 -7.53 -0.77 7.01
C SER A 74 -7.48 0.05 8.30
N PHE A 75 -8.59 0.13 9.05
CA PHE A 75 -8.69 0.84 10.31
C PHE A 75 -8.04 0.05 11.46
N LEU A 76 -8.38 -1.23 11.62
CA LEU A 76 -7.76 -2.13 12.58
C LEU A 76 -6.26 -2.27 12.31
N GLY A 77 -5.84 -2.24 11.04
CA GLY A 77 -4.42 -2.22 10.67
C GLY A 77 -3.63 -1.07 11.33
N ILE A 78 -4.25 0.07 11.62
CA ILE A 78 -3.60 1.20 12.30
C ILE A 78 -3.09 0.78 13.70
N PHE A 79 -3.83 -0.08 14.38
CA PHE A 79 -3.50 -0.55 15.74
C PHE A 79 -2.79 -1.91 15.72
N ILE A 80 -3.27 -2.83 14.89
CA ILE A 80 -2.77 -4.21 14.80
C ILE A 80 -1.38 -4.24 14.16
N THR A 81 -1.10 -3.44 13.13
CA THR A 81 0.19 -3.50 12.43
C THR A 81 1.36 -3.11 13.34
N PRO A 82 1.33 -1.99 14.10
CA PRO A 82 2.40 -1.68 15.05
C PRO A 82 2.58 -2.75 16.14
N ALA A 83 1.48 -3.30 16.66
CA ALA A 83 1.53 -4.36 17.65
C ALA A 83 2.17 -5.63 17.09
N LEU A 84 1.83 -6.03 15.87
CA LEU A 84 2.46 -7.16 15.18
C LEU A 84 3.95 -6.90 14.94
N LEU A 85 4.33 -5.71 14.46
CA LEU A 85 5.75 -5.38 14.24
C LEU A 85 6.55 -5.51 15.54
N TYR A 86 6.04 -4.99 16.65
CA TYR A 86 6.69 -5.13 17.96
C TYR A 86 6.90 -6.59 18.36
N LEU A 87 5.88 -7.44 18.16
CA LEU A 87 5.96 -8.87 18.43
C LEU A 87 6.96 -9.58 17.51
N PHE A 88 6.92 -9.31 16.20
CA PHE A 88 7.81 -9.92 15.21
C PHE A 88 9.28 -9.55 15.44
N PHE A 89 9.56 -8.34 15.94
CA PHE A 89 10.90 -7.90 16.28
C PHE A 89 11.30 -8.25 17.72
N ASN A 90 10.55 -9.09 18.45
CA ASN A 90 10.85 -9.49 19.83
C ASN A 90 11.19 -8.31 20.77
N GLY A 91 10.58 -7.14 20.56
CA GLY A 91 10.91 -5.93 21.32
C GLY A 91 12.34 -5.41 21.16
N SER A 92 13.14 -5.97 20.24
CA SER A 92 14.53 -5.56 19.96
C SER A 92 14.62 -4.34 19.02
N GLY A 93 13.48 -3.91 18.47
CA GLY A 93 13.36 -2.61 17.83
C GLY A 93 13.06 -1.55 18.88
N ASP A 94 13.79 -0.44 18.84
CA ASP A 94 13.58 0.76 19.68
C ASP A 94 12.32 1.53 19.21
N VAL A 95 11.21 0.80 19.04
CA VAL A 95 9.93 1.30 18.57
C VAL A 95 9.04 1.48 19.80
N PRO A 96 8.98 2.69 20.39
CA PRO A 96 8.10 2.97 21.52
C PRO A 96 6.64 2.80 21.11
N ILE A 97 6.08 1.60 21.33
CA ILE A 97 4.75 1.17 20.87
C ILE A 97 3.69 2.21 21.18
N TRP A 98 3.70 2.72 22.42
CA TRP A 98 2.70 3.68 22.86
C TRP A 98 2.75 4.97 22.04
N SER A 99 3.95 5.48 21.79
CA SER A 99 4.14 6.66 20.94
C SER A 99 3.80 6.38 19.48
N ALA A 100 4.13 5.18 18.97
CA ALA A 100 3.84 4.77 17.60
C ALA A 100 2.32 4.65 17.37
N ILE A 101 1.60 4.00 18.28
CA ILE A 101 0.14 3.90 18.25
C ILE A 101 -0.49 5.28 18.34
N PHE A 102 -0.03 6.13 19.26
CA PHE A 102 -0.56 7.49 19.41
C PHE A 102 -0.29 8.36 18.17
N GLN A 103 0.94 8.33 17.65
CA GLN A 103 1.36 9.05 16.46
C GLN A 103 0.60 8.58 15.22
N LEU A 104 0.43 7.27 15.04
CA LEU A 104 -0.37 6.71 13.93
C LEU A 104 -1.84 7.04 14.10
N SER A 105 -2.38 7.00 15.32
CA SER A 105 -3.76 7.41 15.59
C SER A 105 -3.97 8.87 15.16
N LEU A 106 -3.09 9.78 15.57
CA LEU A 106 -3.19 11.18 15.15
C LEU A 106 -2.89 11.39 13.66
N THR A 107 -1.94 10.67 13.07
CA THR A 107 -1.53 10.92 11.67
C THR A 107 -2.47 10.24 10.68
N VAL A 108 -3.16 9.17 11.08
CA VAL A 108 -4.04 8.37 10.22
C VAL A 108 -5.50 8.57 10.57
N VAL A 109 -5.90 8.39 11.83
CA VAL A 109 -7.31 8.45 12.24
C VAL A 109 -7.85 9.85 12.13
N PHE A 110 -7.11 10.87 12.59
CA PHE A 110 -7.59 12.25 12.52
C PHE A 110 -7.87 12.72 11.08
N PRO A 111 -6.97 12.59 10.08
CA PRO A 111 -7.29 12.99 8.71
C PRO A 111 -8.41 12.17 8.10
N VAL A 112 -8.50 10.87 8.41
CA VAL A 112 -9.61 10.00 7.98
C VAL A 112 -10.94 10.51 8.53
N LEU A 113 -11.01 10.85 9.82
CA LEU A 113 -12.21 11.40 10.47
C LEU A 113 -12.62 12.73 9.84
N VAL A 114 -11.66 13.64 9.62
CA VAL A 114 -11.91 14.91 8.92
C VAL A 114 -12.43 14.65 7.50
N GLY A 115 -11.90 13.65 6.80
CA GLY A 115 -12.40 13.22 5.50
C GLY A 115 -13.84 12.70 5.54
N GLN A 116 -14.20 11.91 6.56
CA GLN A 116 -15.56 11.42 6.76
C GLN A 116 -16.55 12.54 7.10
N ILE A 117 -16.18 13.46 7.98
CA ILE A 117 -17.01 14.63 8.31
C ILE A 117 -17.23 15.48 7.05
N THR A 118 -16.17 15.72 6.27
CA THR A 118 -16.26 16.46 5.00
C THR A 118 -17.16 15.74 3.99
N ARG A 119 -17.09 14.42 3.95
CA ARG A 119 -17.97 13.60 3.09
C ARG A 119 -19.42 13.68 3.55
N ILE A 120 -19.73 13.72 4.84
CA ILE A 120 -21.10 13.90 5.32
C ILE A 120 -21.62 15.28 4.91
N ALA A 121 -20.80 16.32 5.03
CA ALA A 121 -21.20 17.69 4.70
C ALA A 121 -21.35 17.95 3.19
N ILE A 122 -20.43 17.47 2.35
CA ILE A 122 -20.34 17.87 0.92
C ILE A 122 -20.04 16.66 0.00
N GLY A 123 -20.25 15.42 0.48
CA GLY A 123 -19.86 14.20 -0.22
C GLY A 123 -20.47 14.05 -1.61
N HIS A 124 -21.69 14.52 -1.83
CA HIS A 124 -22.34 14.47 -3.15
C HIS A 124 -21.56 15.22 -4.24
N ARG A 125 -20.89 16.33 -3.91
CA ARG A 125 -20.07 17.09 -4.87
C ARG A 125 -18.66 16.54 -5.02
N LEU A 126 -18.03 16.12 -3.92
CA LEU A 126 -16.68 15.54 -3.95
C LEU A 126 -16.66 14.18 -4.65
N LEU A 127 -17.65 13.32 -4.37
CA LEU A 127 -17.76 12.00 -4.97
C LEU A 127 -18.15 12.04 -6.46
N ARG A 128 -18.57 13.21 -6.97
CA ARG A 128 -18.71 13.45 -8.43
C ARG A 128 -17.34 13.51 -9.12
N HIS A 129 -16.29 13.86 -8.38
CA HIS A 129 -14.91 13.98 -8.86
C HIS A 129 -14.00 12.85 -8.33
N LYS A 130 -14.55 11.65 -8.09
CA LYS A 130 -13.81 10.46 -7.63
C LYS A 130 -12.53 10.19 -8.42
N LYS A 131 -12.56 10.38 -9.74
CA LYS A 131 -11.38 10.20 -10.60
C LYS A 131 -10.25 11.16 -10.20
N LEU A 132 -10.58 12.43 -9.95
CA LEU A 132 -9.60 13.42 -9.49
C LEU A 132 -9.04 13.07 -8.12
N LEU A 133 -9.89 12.69 -7.16
CA LEU A 133 -9.45 12.26 -5.83
C LEU A 133 -8.48 11.07 -5.90
N SER A 134 -8.78 10.09 -6.75
CA SER A 134 -7.91 8.94 -6.97
C SER A 134 -6.57 9.35 -7.61
N VAL A 135 -6.59 10.26 -8.60
CA VAL A 135 -5.37 10.75 -9.27
C VAL A 135 -4.49 11.54 -8.31
N ILE A 136 -5.08 12.40 -7.48
CA ILE A 136 -4.35 13.14 -6.43
C ILE A 136 -3.71 12.15 -5.45
N GLY A 137 -4.45 11.15 -4.98
CA GLY A 137 -3.90 10.12 -4.09
C GLY A 137 -2.72 9.36 -4.70
N SER A 138 -2.84 8.96 -5.98
CA SER A 138 -1.74 8.32 -6.71
C SER A 138 -0.54 9.24 -6.91
N PHE A 139 -0.75 10.51 -7.22
CA PHE A 139 0.33 11.49 -7.36
C PHE A 139 1.07 11.71 -6.04
N LEU A 140 0.34 11.87 -4.94
CA LEU A 140 0.94 12.00 -3.60
C LEU A 140 1.73 10.76 -3.23
N LEU A 141 1.20 9.56 -3.47
CA LEU A 141 1.95 8.32 -3.26
C LEU A 141 3.26 8.30 -4.05
N LEU A 142 3.21 8.66 -5.35
CA LEU A 142 4.40 8.73 -6.19
C LEU A 142 5.42 9.77 -5.70
N LEU A 143 4.95 10.89 -5.14
CA LEU A 143 5.81 11.92 -4.54
C LEU A 143 6.48 11.41 -3.25
N ILE A 144 5.79 10.63 -2.41
CA ILE A 144 6.41 9.99 -1.23
C ILE A 144 7.45 8.95 -1.68
N ILE A 145 7.17 8.16 -2.72
CA ILE A 145 8.13 7.21 -3.29
C ILE A 145 9.35 7.96 -3.85
N TYR A 146 9.13 8.99 -4.65
CA TYR A 146 10.17 9.84 -5.24
C TYR A 146 11.13 10.40 -4.19
N THR A 147 10.59 11.12 -3.20
CA THR A 147 11.39 11.74 -2.13
C THR A 147 12.11 10.71 -1.29
N THR A 148 11.54 9.51 -1.11
CA THR A 148 12.21 8.43 -0.40
C THR A 148 13.43 7.91 -1.17
N PHE A 149 13.32 7.70 -2.48
CA PHE A 149 14.46 7.31 -3.30
C PHE A 149 15.51 8.41 -3.43
N CYS A 150 15.10 9.68 -3.49
CA CYS A 150 16.02 10.82 -3.48
C CYS A 150 16.90 10.86 -2.22
N ASP A 151 16.30 10.61 -1.05
CA ASP A 151 17.03 10.52 0.23
C ASP A 151 18.05 9.36 0.19
N THR A 152 17.66 8.20 -0.37
CA THR A 152 18.57 7.06 -0.54
C THR A 152 19.75 7.37 -1.47
N PHE A 153 19.48 7.91 -2.66
CA PHE A 153 20.53 8.19 -3.64
C PHE A 153 21.46 9.33 -3.20
N SER A 154 20.97 10.28 -2.40
CA SER A 154 21.80 11.37 -1.87
C SER A 154 22.77 10.90 -0.78
N ASN A 155 22.38 9.89 0.00
CA ASN A 155 23.16 9.45 1.15
C ASN A 155 24.28 8.44 0.83
N HIS A 156 24.47 8.04 -0.45
CA HIS A 156 25.59 7.26 -1.06
C HIS A 156 26.06 5.94 -0.38
N GLU A 157 25.84 5.72 0.91
CA GLU A 157 26.46 4.65 1.70
C GLU A 157 25.64 3.35 1.74
N GLU A 158 24.39 3.35 1.25
CA GLU A 158 23.54 2.16 1.25
C GLU A 158 22.82 1.95 -0.09
N ALA A 159 23.58 1.71 -1.16
CA ALA A 159 23.01 1.27 -2.43
C ALA A 159 22.48 -0.18 -2.32
N PHE A 160 21.33 -0.44 -2.93
CA PHE A 160 20.80 -1.80 -3.04
C PHE A 160 21.75 -2.69 -3.85
N THR A 161 22.26 -3.76 -3.23
CA THR A 161 22.96 -4.81 -3.96
C THR A 161 21.97 -5.61 -4.82
N LEU A 162 22.39 -6.05 -6.01
CA LEU A 162 21.56 -6.89 -6.89
C LEU A 162 21.01 -8.14 -6.16
N SER A 163 21.82 -8.73 -5.28
CA SER A 163 21.42 -9.88 -4.47
C SER A 163 20.26 -9.57 -3.53
N THR A 164 20.26 -8.40 -2.86
CA THR A 164 19.17 -8.03 -1.95
C THR A 164 17.88 -7.80 -2.73
N VAL A 165 17.95 -7.15 -3.90
CA VAL A 165 16.79 -6.95 -4.79
C VAL A 165 16.19 -8.28 -5.21
N ILE A 166 17.02 -9.23 -5.68
CA ILE A 166 16.56 -10.55 -6.13
C ILE A 166 15.95 -11.33 -4.97
N ILE A 167 16.65 -11.42 -3.82
CA ILE A 167 16.18 -12.15 -2.65
C ILE A 167 14.86 -11.58 -2.15
N THR A 168 14.78 -10.26 -1.95
CA THR A 168 13.53 -9.62 -1.51
C THR A 168 12.39 -9.85 -2.50
N THR A 169 12.65 -9.75 -3.81
CA THR A 169 11.63 -10.01 -4.83
C THR A 169 11.12 -11.44 -4.77
N LEU A 170 12.03 -12.42 -4.70
CA LEU A 170 11.65 -13.82 -4.59
C LEU A 170 10.86 -14.09 -3.31
N THR A 171 11.32 -13.59 -2.16
CA THR A 171 10.62 -13.74 -0.88
C THR A 171 9.22 -13.15 -0.93
N VAL A 172 9.07 -11.95 -1.48
CA VAL A 172 7.77 -11.26 -1.63
C VAL A 172 6.82 -12.07 -2.53
N VAL A 173 7.31 -12.59 -3.66
CA VAL A 173 6.49 -13.40 -4.57
C VAL A 173 6.06 -14.71 -3.92
N LEU A 174 6.97 -15.39 -3.23
CA LEU A 174 6.69 -16.63 -2.53
C LEU A 174 5.66 -16.42 -1.42
N LEU A 175 5.83 -15.39 -0.58
CA LEU A 175 4.87 -15.05 0.47
C LEU A 175 3.50 -14.66 -0.10
N GLN A 176 3.45 -13.90 -1.20
CA GLN A 176 2.20 -13.53 -1.85
C GLN A 176 1.47 -14.76 -2.39
N PHE A 177 2.19 -15.68 -3.03
CA PHE A 177 1.60 -16.93 -3.53
C PHE A 177 1.11 -17.81 -2.37
N LEU A 178 1.91 -17.94 -1.31
CA LEU A 178 1.53 -18.67 -0.10
C LEU A 178 0.24 -18.12 0.51
N PHE A 179 0.13 -16.80 0.69
CA PHE A 179 -1.08 -16.19 1.24
C PHE A 179 -2.29 -16.32 0.31
N LEU A 180 -2.11 -16.28 -1.00
CA LEU A 180 -3.18 -16.56 -1.96
C LEU A 180 -3.70 -17.99 -1.84
N VAL A 181 -2.81 -18.98 -1.80
CA VAL A 181 -3.19 -20.39 -1.66
C VAL A 181 -3.86 -20.62 -0.30
N LEU A 182 -3.28 -20.09 0.78
CA LEU A 182 -3.83 -20.24 2.12
C LEU A 182 -5.22 -19.59 2.22
N ALA A 183 -5.39 -18.36 1.73
CA ALA A 183 -6.67 -17.67 1.74
C ALA A 183 -7.72 -18.42 0.90
N PHE A 184 -7.34 -18.98 -0.25
CA PHE A 184 -8.23 -19.80 -1.07
C PHE A 184 -8.63 -21.11 -0.37
N TYR A 185 -7.67 -21.83 0.21
CA TYR A 185 -7.93 -23.09 0.92
C TYR A 185 -8.82 -22.87 2.16
N VAL A 186 -8.49 -21.88 2.99
CA VAL A 186 -9.26 -21.54 4.18
C VAL A 186 -10.68 -21.13 3.78
N SER A 187 -10.84 -20.22 2.82
CA SER A 187 -12.17 -19.74 2.41
C SER A 187 -13.03 -20.83 1.76
N THR A 188 -12.45 -21.75 1.00
CA THR A 188 -13.20 -22.87 0.39
C THR A 188 -13.58 -23.98 1.37
N SER A 189 -12.87 -24.08 2.50
CA SER A 189 -13.17 -25.05 3.57
C SER A 189 -14.42 -24.67 4.38
N PHE A 190 -14.86 -23.42 4.33
CA PHE A 190 -16.12 -23.00 4.95
C PHE A 190 -17.31 -23.32 4.02
N LEU A 191 -18.14 -24.28 4.44
CA LEU A 191 -19.29 -24.78 3.68
C LEU A 191 -20.34 -23.71 3.33
N HIS A 192 -20.37 -22.58 4.04
CA HIS A 192 -21.37 -21.52 3.86
C HIS A 192 -21.01 -20.47 2.82
N PHE A 193 -19.76 -20.45 2.30
CA PHE A 193 -19.34 -19.40 1.37
C PHE A 193 -19.64 -19.75 -0.09
N SER A 194 -20.30 -18.81 -0.77
CA SER A 194 -20.50 -18.87 -2.21
C SER A 194 -19.16 -18.74 -2.95
N ALA A 195 -19.13 -19.09 -4.24
CA ALA A 195 -17.93 -18.90 -5.06
C ALA A 195 -17.50 -17.42 -5.13
N GLU A 196 -18.47 -16.50 -5.11
CA GLU A 196 -18.25 -15.06 -5.12
C GLU A 196 -17.62 -14.59 -3.80
N ASP A 197 -18.09 -15.12 -2.66
CA ASP A 197 -17.53 -14.80 -1.34
C ASP A 197 -16.08 -15.26 -1.21
N VAL A 198 -15.76 -16.46 -1.70
CA VAL A 198 -14.38 -16.99 -1.74
C VAL A 198 -13.46 -16.05 -2.50
N ILE A 199 -13.88 -15.61 -3.69
CA ILE A 199 -13.08 -14.68 -4.51
C ILE A 199 -12.96 -13.32 -3.82
N ALA A 200 -14.04 -12.81 -3.23
CA ALA A 200 -14.02 -11.56 -2.49
C ALA A 200 -13.04 -11.61 -1.30
N ILE A 201 -13.08 -12.68 -0.49
CA ILE A 201 -12.17 -12.90 0.64
C ILE A 201 -10.72 -13.02 0.16
N LEU A 202 -10.47 -13.78 -0.91
CA LEU A 202 -9.14 -13.96 -1.47
C LEU A 202 -8.50 -12.61 -1.84
N TYR A 203 -9.21 -11.78 -2.61
CA TYR A 203 -8.69 -10.47 -3.01
C TYR A 203 -8.66 -9.48 -1.83
N CYS A 204 -9.66 -9.44 -0.96
CA CYS A 204 -9.66 -8.50 0.18
C CYS A 204 -8.54 -8.79 1.19
N SER A 205 -8.17 -10.06 1.38
CA SER A 205 -7.11 -10.46 2.32
C SER A 205 -5.70 -10.28 1.75
N THR A 206 -5.49 -10.67 0.49
CA THR A 206 -4.16 -10.73 -0.13
C THR A 206 -3.81 -9.52 -1.00
N HIS A 207 -4.77 -8.65 -1.29
CA HIS A 207 -4.52 -7.43 -2.07
C HIS A 207 -4.60 -6.19 -1.20
N LYS A 208 -3.51 -5.94 -0.45
CA LYS A 208 -3.42 -4.78 0.43
C LYS A 208 -3.02 -3.52 -0.34
N SER A 209 -3.44 -2.36 0.18
CA SER A 209 -3.24 -1.06 -0.46
C SER A 209 -1.89 -0.45 -0.08
N LEU A 210 -1.01 -0.29 -1.07
CA LEU A 210 0.25 0.45 -0.92
C LEU A 210 0.01 1.91 -0.53
N THR A 211 -1.07 2.50 -1.04
CA THR A 211 -1.45 3.89 -0.79
C THR A 211 -1.61 4.19 0.69
N LEU A 212 -2.03 3.22 1.50
CA LEU A 212 -2.10 3.38 2.96
C LEU A 212 -0.84 2.85 3.65
N GLY A 213 -0.33 1.69 3.23
CA GLY A 213 0.82 1.04 3.89
C GLY A 213 2.11 1.85 3.82
N PHE A 214 2.42 2.47 2.68
CA PHE A 214 3.68 3.20 2.50
C PHE A 214 3.74 4.48 3.37
N PRO A 215 2.69 5.34 3.39
CA PRO A 215 2.62 6.43 4.36
C PRO A 215 2.72 5.98 5.82
N MET A 216 2.08 4.88 6.21
CA MET A 216 2.17 4.36 7.58
C MET A 216 3.59 3.98 7.97
N LEU A 217 4.32 3.29 7.08
CA LEU A 217 5.74 2.99 7.30
C LEU A 217 6.54 4.29 7.44
N LYS A 218 6.29 5.29 6.58
CA LYS A 218 6.98 6.59 6.66
C LYS A 218 6.70 7.28 8.00
N VAL A 219 5.49 7.20 8.55
CA VAL A 219 5.20 7.76 9.88
C VAL A 219 5.99 7.05 10.98
N LEU A 220 6.08 5.72 10.91
CA LEU A 220 6.72 4.89 11.95
C LEU A 220 8.25 4.95 11.92
N TYR A 221 8.84 5.03 10.73
CA TYR A 221 10.28 4.90 10.50
C TYR A 221 10.89 6.08 9.72
N ALA A 222 10.26 7.27 9.72
CA ALA A 222 10.76 8.45 8.99
C ALA A 222 12.21 8.84 9.32
N ASN A 223 12.61 8.62 10.57
CA ASN A 223 13.92 9.02 11.09
C ASN A 223 14.97 7.92 10.97
N GLU A 224 14.59 6.72 10.52
CA GLU A 224 15.53 5.63 10.29
C GLU A 224 16.33 5.89 9.01
N ALA A 225 17.66 5.83 9.10
CA ALA A 225 18.55 5.93 7.94
C ALA A 225 18.24 4.85 6.89
N ARG A 226 17.84 3.66 7.36
CA ARG A 226 17.52 2.47 6.55
C ARG A 226 16.06 2.40 6.09
N PHE A 227 15.31 3.51 6.13
CA PHE A 227 13.87 3.50 5.81
C PHE A 227 13.55 2.89 4.43
N ILE A 228 14.40 3.11 3.43
CA ILE A 228 14.20 2.54 2.09
C ILE A 228 14.27 1.00 2.13
N PHE A 229 15.17 0.40 2.90
CA PHE A 229 15.27 -1.06 3.04
C PHE A 229 14.05 -1.64 3.77
N ILE A 230 13.54 -0.93 4.77
CA ILE A 230 12.32 -1.30 5.49
C ILE A 230 11.09 -1.26 4.56
N SER A 231 11.03 -0.26 3.67
CA SER A 231 9.88 -0.05 2.77
C SER A 231 10.00 -0.75 1.42
N PHE A 232 11.19 -1.22 1.04
CA PHE A 232 11.45 -1.86 -0.25
C PHE A 232 10.61 -3.11 -0.52
N PRO A 233 10.45 -4.07 0.42
CA PRO A 233 9.56 -5.20 0.21
C PRO A 233 8.14 -4.77 -0.16
N LEU A 234 7.64 -3.67 0.42
CA LEU A 234 6.31 -3.15 0.13
C LEU A 234 6.20 -2.56 -1.29
N LEU A 235 7.27 -1.88 -1.75
CA LEU A 235 7.38 -1.35 -3.11
C LEU A 235 7.43 -2.44 -4.18
N VAL A 236 8.05 -3.58 -3.86
CA VAL A 236 8.06 -4.77 -4.74
C VAL A 236 6.73 -5.53 -4.65
N TYR A 237 6.16 -5.63 -3.46
CA TYR A 237 4.92 -6.35 -3.18
C TYR A 237 3.75 -5.85 -4.02
N HIS A 238 3.53 -4.53 -4.07
CA HIS A 238 2.38 -3.97 -4.77
C HIS A 238 2.32 -4.28 -6.29
N PRO A 239 3.38 -4.03 -7.09
CA PRO A 239 3.40 -4.45 -8.49
C PRO A 239 3.26 -5.96 -8.62
N MET A 240 3.97 -6.76 -7.81
CA MET A 240 3.87 -8.23 -7.90
C MET A 240 2.46 -8.74 -7.56
N GLN A 241 1.80 -8.15 -6.56
CA GLN A 241 0.41 -8.41 -6.20
C GLN A 241 -0.51 -8.14 -7.40
N ILE A 242 -0.37 -7.00 -8.09
CA ILE A 242 -1.18 -6.68 -9.27
C ILE A 242 -0.93 -7.67 -10.41
N LEU A 243 0.32 -8.07 -10.64
CA LEU A 243 0.70 -9.02 -11.69
C LEU A 243 0.07 -10.39 -11.43
N ILE A 244 0.35 -10.96 -10.25
CA ILE A 244 -0.14 -12.28 -9.83
C ILE A 244 -1.67 -12.27 -9.76
N GLY A 245 -2.25 -11.22 -9.17
CA GLY A 245 -3.69 -11.04 -9.09
C GLY A 245 -4.36 -11.05 -10.46
N SER A 246 -3.79 -10.34 -11.44
CA SER A 246 -4.31 -10.30 -12.83
C SER A 246 -4.15 -11.66 -13.52
N PHE A 247 -3.04 -12.36 -13.30
CA PHE A 247 -2.76 -13.67 -13.88
C PHE A 247 -3.73 -14.76 -13.39
N ILE A 248 -4.16 -14.68 -12.12
CA ILE A 248 -5.05 -15.67 -11.50
C ILE A 248 -6.54 -15.45 -11.86
N VAL A 249 -6.95 -14.25 -12.28
CA VAL A 249 -8.36 -13.93 -12.60
C VAL A 249 -9.02 -14.98 -13.51
N PRO A 250 -8.44 -15.38 -14.67
CA PRO A 250 -9.08 -16.34 -15.56
C PRO A 250 -9.26 -17.73 -14.93
N LEU A 251 -8.33 -18.13 -14.06
CA LEU A 251 -8.41 -19.41 -13.34
C LEU A 251 -9.56 -19.40 -12.33
N LEU A 252 -9.71 -18.31 -11.58
CA LEU A 252 -10.81 -18.14 -10.62
C LEU A 252 -12.16 -18.04 -11.32
N GLN A 253 -12.24 -17.35 -12.47
CA GLN A 253 -13.47 -17.28 -13.26
C GLN A 253 -13.93 -18.66 -13.73
N LYS A 254 -12.99 -19.48 -14.22
CA LYS A 254 -13.29 -20.86 -14.63
C LYS A 254 -13.73 -21.72 -13.44
N TRP A 255 -13.06 -21.60 -12.30
CA TRP A 255 -13.43 -22.31 -11.08
C TRP A 255 -14.83 -21.93 -10.59
N MET A 256 -15.15 -20.63 -10.57
CA MET A 256 -16.47 -20.11 -10.18
C MET A 256 -17.58 -20.66 -11.06
N GLN A 257 -17.41 -20.62 -12.39
CA GLN A 257 -18.38 -21.17 -13.34
C GLN A 257 -18.63 -22.66 -13.16
N ASN A 258 -17.61 -23.43 -12.76
CA ASN A 258 -17.76 -24.86 -12.50
C ASN A 258 -18.51 -25.16 -11.20
N LYS A 259 -18.44 -24.27 -10.20
CA LYS A 259 -19.11 -24.44 -8.90
C LYS A 259 -20.58 -23.97 -8.93
N THR A 260 -20.95 -23.11 -9.88
CA THR A 260 -22.32 -22.60 -10.07
C THR A 260 -23.16 -23.46 -11.02
N LYS A 261 -22.56 -24.44 -11.70
CA LYS A 261 -23.25 -25.49 -12.47
C LYS A 261 -23.58 -26.67 -11.56
#